data_AF-A0A8T5TC33-F1
#
_entry.id   AF-A0A8T5TC33-F1
#
_cell.length_a   1.000
_cell.length_b   1.000
_cell.length_c   1.000
_cell.angle_alpha   90.00
_cell.angle_beta   90.00
_cell.angle_gamma   90.00
#
_symmetry.space_group_name_H-M   'P 1'
#
loop_
_entity.id
_entity.type
_entity.pdbx_description
1 polymer ?
#
loop_
_entity_poly.entity_id
_entity_poly.type
_entity_poly.pdbx_seq_one_letter_code
_entity_poly.pdbx_strand_id
1 'polypeptide(L)'
;MTSEDIKLPEFLKDGLYFSCEKCGACCKGFNNGEVYIYKEDIEILVEHLNKKGKNYTLESFAKKHLKLIRTSFYWRKEGTTKGKNYYFFSLGFKFIGNDEHCEFINNNNNLCTVHKARPFQCRAYPIGWNMLIKNMRNFRKYSRECLALRKSLEKIGKLHSPEQIIDWAKREYELEKNFFLEIKKNNFNIFKTYKFLPKDISK
;
A
#
# COMPACT_ATOMS: atom_id res chain seq x y z
N MET A 1 -0.29 -16.92 -0.14
CA MET A 1 0.25 -17.20 -1.49
C MET A 1 1.77 -17.15 -1.40
N THR A 2 2.46 -18.17 -1.89
CA THR A 2 3.93 -18.32 -1.86
C THR A 2 4.55 -18.32 -3.25
N SER A 3 3.77 -18.13 -4.32
CA SER A 3 4.32 -18.25 -5.66
C SER A 3 4.75 -16.88 -6.18
N GLU A 4 6.04 -16.78 -6.45
CA GLU A 4 6.67 -15.78 -7.33
C GLU A 4 5.96 -15.71 -8.71
N ASP A 5 5.21 -16.77 -9.06
CA ASP A 5 4.28 -16.83 -10.18
C ASP A 5 2.97 -16.09 -9.88
N ILE A 6 2.99 -14.79 -10.11
CA ILE A 6 1.77 -13.97 -10.15
C ILE A 6 1.04 -14.25 -11.46
N LYS A 7 -0.12 -14.91 -11.36
CA LYS A 7 -1.03 -15.12 -12.49
C LYS A 7 -2.04 -13.99 -12.57
N LEU A 8 -2.13 -13.35 -13.74
CA LEU A 8 -3.16 -12.35 -14.01
C LEU A 8 -4.52 -13.06 -14.18
N PRO A 9 -5.61 -12.49 -13.64
CA PRO A 9 -6.95 -12.94 -13.98
C PRO A 9 -7.32 -12.56 -15.41
N GLU A 10 -8.33 -13.25 -15.93
CA GLU A 10 -8.79 -13.13 -17.32
C GLU A 10 -8.96 -11.69 -17.79
N PHE A 11 -9.58 -10.85 -16.96
CA PHE A 11 -9.91 -9.47 -17.32
C PHE A 11 -8.72 -8.50 -17.36
N LEU A 12 -7.52 -8.95 -16.97
CA LEU A 12 -6.28 -8.19 -17.06
C LEU A 12 -5.32 -8.76 -18.11
N LYS A 13 -5.73 -9.80 -18.87
CA LYS A 13 -4.87 -10.42 -19.89
C LYS A 13 -4.48 -9.47 -21.01
N ASP A 14 -5.35 -8.52 -21.34
CA ASP A 14 -5.09 -7.48 -22.36
C ASP A 14 -4.53 -6.18 -21.75
N GLY A 15 -4.17 -6.20 -20.47
CA GLY A 15 -3.73 -5.03 -19.71
C GLY A 15 -4.86 -4.28 -19.02
N LEU A 16 -4.54 -3.07 -18.52
CA LEU A 16 -5.44 -2.23 -17.74
C LEU A 16 -5.33 -0.77 -18.16
N TYR A 17 -6.45 -0.13 -18.50
CA TYR A 17 -6.49 1.31 -18.76
C TYR A 17 -6.64 2.07 -17.45
N PHE A 18 -5.61 2.81 -17.03
CA PHE A 18 -5.68 3.55 -15.77
C PHE A 18 -4.81 4.81 -15.78
N SER A 19 -5.43 5.94 -15.48
CA SER A 19 -4.77 7.21 -15.17
C SER A 19 -5.37 7.80 -13.90
N CYS A 20 -4.53 8.09 -12.89
CA CYS A 20 -5.02 8.71 -11.67
C CYS A 20 -5.60 10.11 -11.96
N GLU A 21 -6.89 10.29 -11.71
CA GLU A 21 -7.63 11.55 -11.93
C GLU A 21 -7.39 12.58 -10.82
N LYS A 22 -6.54 12.27 -9.83
CA LYS A 22 -6.28 13.11 -8.64
C LYS A 22 -7.55 13.56 -7.90
N CYS A 23 -8.60 12.74 -7.93
CA CYS A 23 -9.90 13.07 -7.34
C CYS A 23 -9.95 12.95 -5.80
N GLY A 24 -8.93 12.34 -5.18
CA GLY A 24 -8.88 12.12 -3.73
C GLY A 24 -9.76 10.98 -3.20
N ALA A 25 -10.49 10.27 -4.07
CA ALA A 25 -11.39 9.18 -3.64
C ALA A 25 -10.67 8.07 -2.87
N CYS A 26 -9.48 7.62 -3.33
CA CYS A 26 -8.69 6.61 -2.62
C CYS A 26 -8.01 7.12 -1.33
N CYS A 27 -8.08 8.43 -1.07
CA CYS A 27 -7.52 9.04 0.13
C CYS A 27 -8.57 9.28 1.23
N LYS A 28 -9.85 8.95 0.99
CA LYS A 28 -10.97 9.18 1.92
C LYS A 28 -11.80 7.91 2.12
N GLY A 29 -12.23 7.62 3.34
CA GLY A 29 -13.31 6.67 3.64
C GLY A 29 -12.89 5.27 4.13
N PHE A 30 -13.79 4.71 4.96
CA PHE A 30 -13.74 3.42 5.69
C PHE A 30 -13.60 2.13 4.84
N ASN A 31 -13.50 2.21 3.51
CA ASN A 31 -13.58 1.03 2.63
C ASN A 31 -12.43 0.90 1.63
N ASN A 32 -11.45 1.80 1.67
CA ASN A 32 -10.33 1.75 0.72
C ASN A 32 -9.26 0.73 1.10
N GLY A 33 -9.35 0.10 2.28
CA GLY A 33 -8.34 -0.80 2.82
C GLY A 33 -7.19 -0.04 3.49
N GLU A 34 -6.23 -0.80 3.98
CA GLU A 34 -5.06 -0.24 4.67
C GLU A 34 -3.96 0.15 3.66
N VAL A 35 -3.34 1.31 3.87
CA VAL A 35 -2.10 1.68 3.16
C VAL A 35 -0.93 1.22 4.03
N TYR A 36 -0.33 0.09 3.69
CA TYR A 36 0.88 -0.41 4.31
C TYR A 36 2.07 0.47 3.97
N ILE A 37 2.90 0.72 4.97
CA ILE A 37 4.05 1.61 4.90
C ILE A 37 5.29 0.84 5.34
N TYR A 38 6.33 0.84 4.50
CA TYR A 38 7.62 0.24 4.82
C TYR A 38 8.66 1.31 5.14
N LYS A 39 9.81 0.89 5.67
CA LYS A 39 10.87 1.80 6.11
C LYS A 39 11.28 2.79 5.02
N GLU A 40 11.47 2.32 3.79
CA GLU A 40 11.86 3.13 2.64
C GLU A 40 10.79 4.19 2.30
N ASP A 41 9.51 3.85 2.44
CA ASP A 41 8.43 4.82 2.24
C ASP A 41 8.48 5.93 3.29
N ILE A 42 8.81 5.60 4.55
CA ILE A 42 8.94 6.57 5.65
C ILE A 42 10.11 7.51 5.39
N GLU A 43 11.26 6.95 5.00
CA GLU A 43 12.47 7.73 4.67
C GLU A 43 12.19 8.74 3.54
N ILE A 44 11.56 8.29 2.45
CA ILE A 44 11.16 9.14 1.32
C ILE A 44 10.19 10.25 1.75
N LEU A 45 9.19 9.91 2.57
CA LEU A 45 8.19 10.88 3.04
C LEU A 45 8.80 11.93 3.96
N VAL A 46 9.65 11.50 4.91
CA VAL A 46 10.36 12.38 5.84
C VAL A 46 11.29 13.31 5.08
N GLU A 47 12.11 12.79 4.16
CA GLU A 47 13.00 13.59 3.34
C GLU A 47 12.24 14.64 2.54
N HIS A 48 11.16 14.23 1.86
CA HIS A 48 10.33 15.13 1.06
C HIS A 48 9.65 16.21 1.90
N LEU A 49 9.13 15.87 3.08
CA LEU A 49 8.52 16.85 3.98
C LEU A 49 9.54 17.82 4.55
N ASN A 50 10.73 17.34 4.91
CA ASN A 50 11.79 18.19 5.44
C ASN A 50 12.33 19.16 4.36
N LYS A 51 12.45 18.71 3.10
CA LYS A 51 12.71 19.61 1.96
C LYS A 51 11.66 20.69 1.76
N LYS A 52 10.45 20.50 2.29
CA LYS A 52 9.35 21.48 2.32
C LYS A 52 9.27 22.28 3.63
N GLY A 53 10.34 22.30 4.42
CA GLY A 53 10.42 23.08 5.66
C GLY A 53 9.75 22.44 6.88
N LYS A 54 9.45 21.14 6.83
CA LYS A 54 9.13 20.37 8.05
C LYS A 54 10.42 19.92 8.75
N ASN A 55 10.29 19.42 9.97
CA ASN A 55 11.41 18.90 10.76
C ASN A 55 11.03 17.58 11.43
N TYR A 56 10.87 16.55 10.61
CA TYR A 56 10.54 15.20 11.05
C TYR A 56 11.81 14.36 11.22
N THR A 57 11.84 13.58 12.30
CA THR A 57 12.65 12.36 12.41
C THR A 57 11.79 11.16 12.00
N LEU A 58 12.39 9.99 11.79
CA LEU A 58 11.62 8.76 11.53
C LEU A 58 10.65 8.45 12.69
N GLU A 59 11.10 8.66 13.93
CA GLU A 59 10.30 8.44 15.14
C GLU A 59 9.12 9.42 15.22
N SER A 60 9.37 10.73 15.07
CA SER A 60 8.30 11.74 15.18
C SER A 60 7.30 11.63 14.03
N PHE A 61 7.76 11.24 12.84
CA PHE A 61 6.88 10.91 11.72
C PHE A 61 6.01 9.70 12.02
N ALA A 62 6.62 8.59 12.48
CA ALA A 62 5.89 7.37 12.81
C ALA A 62 4.84 7.60 13.90
N LYS A 63 5.21 8.34 14.96
CA LYS A 63 4.29 8.70 16.05
C LYS A 63 3.05 9.42 15.56
N LYS A 64 3.23 10.36 14.64
CA LYS A 64 2.16 11.25 14.19
C LYS A 64 1.30 10.61 13.10
N HIS A 65 1.92 9.97 12.12
CA HIS A 65 1.28 9.63 10.85
C HIS A 65 1.01 8.14 10.64
N LEU A 66 1.55 7.26 11.50
CA LEU A 66 1.44 5.81 11.33
C LEU A 66 0.66 5.16 12.47
N LYS A 67 0.14 3.97 12.18
CA LYS A 67 -0.46 3.05 13.15
C LYS A 67 0.08 1.63 12.95
N LEU A 68 0.03 0.82 14.00
CA LEU A 68 0.26 -0.61 13.91
C LEU A 68 -0.95 -1.28 13.28
N ILE A 69 -0.71 -2.20 12.36
CA ILE A 69 -1.77 -2.97 11.70
C ILE A 69 -1.48 -4.45 11.90
N ARG A 70 -2.48 -5.19 12.38
CA ARG A 70 -2.39 -6.66 12.37
C ARG A 70 -2.50 -7.15 10.95
N THR A 71 -1.52 -7.93 10.51
CA THR A 71 -1.51 -8.54 9.19
C THR A 71 -1.07 -10.00 9.27
N SER A 72 -1.14 -10.68 8.13
CA SER A 72 -0.61 -12.03 8.00
C SER A 72 0.12 -12.22 6.68
N PHE A 73 1.14 -13.07 6.71
CA PHE A 73 1.87 -13.47 5.52
C PHE A 73 1.93 -14.98 5.43
N TYR A 74 1.53 -15.53 4.29
CA TYR A 74 1.66 -16.96 4.03
C TYR A 74 3.08 -17.25 3.59
N TRP A 75 3.81 -18.07 4.35
CA TRP A 75 5.17 -18.45 4.02
C TRP A 75 5.33 -19.97 4.03
N ARG A 76 6.05 -20.45 3.03
CA ARG A 76 6.50 -21.84 2.89
C ARG A 76 8.02 -21.82 2.89
N LYS A 77 8.63 -22.56 3.81
CA LYS A 77 10.09 -22.68 3.87
C LYS A 77 10.55 -23.55 2.69
N GLU A 78 11.69 -23.22 2.11
CA GLU A 78 12.32 -24.11 1.14
C GLU A 78 12.54 -25.51 1.73
N GLY A 79 12.27 -26.53 0.93
CA GLY A 79 12.32 -27.93 1.36
C GLY A 79 11.10 -28.41 2.16
N THR A 80 10.05 -27.59 2.36
CA THR A 80 8.81 -28.05 3.01
C THR A 80 7.64 -28.12 2.03
N THR A 81 6.82 -29.18 2.16
CA THR A 81 5.62 -29.36 1.34
C THR A 81 4.44 -28.51 1.80
N LYS A 82 4.44 -28.12 3.09
CA LYS A 82 3.40 -27.28 3.70
C LYS A 82 3.96 -25.92 4.10
N GLY A 83 3.20 -24.86 3.76
CA GLY A 83 3.38 -23.51 4.29
C GLY A 83 2.27 -23.17 5.30
N LYS A 84 2.42 -22.06 6.01
CA LYS A 84 1.43 -21.57 6.97
C LYS A 84 1.33 -20.05 6.96
N ASN A 85 0.24 -19.52 7.50
CA ASN A 85 0.09 -18.09 7.77
C ASN A 85 0.83 -17.72 9.05
N TYR A 86 1.58 -16.62 9.01
CA TYR A 86 2.22 -15.99 10.15
C TYR A 86 1.52 -14.67 10.41
N TYR A 87 1.11 -14.43 11.66
CA TYR A 87 0.41 -13.22 12.07
C TYR A 87 1.35 -12.32 12.85
N PHE A 88 1.40 -11.04 12.51
CA PHE A 88 2.30 -10.06 13.11
C PHE A 88 1.80 -8.63 12.90
N PHE A 89 2.48 -7.66 13.50
CA PHE A 89 2.21 -6.24 13.27
C PHE A 89 3.06 -5.70 12.11
N SER A 90 2.42 -4.94 11.23
CA SER A 90 3.05 -4.06 10.24
C SER A 90 2.71 -2.60 10.55
N LEU A 91 3.18 -1.67 9.72
CA LEU A 91 2.80 -0.27 9.74
C LEU A 91 1.82 0.03 8.62
N GLY A 92 0.91 0.95 8.87
CA GLY A 92 0.20 1.66 7.82
C GLY A 92 -0.12 3.08 8.19
N PHE A 93 -0.67 3.84 7.25
CA PHE A 93 -1.08 5.21 7.53
C PHE A 93 -2.20 5.27 8.57
N LYS A 94 -2.07 6.24 9.46
CA LYS A 94 -3.15 6.67 10.33
C LYS A 94 -4.07 7.60 9.55
N PHE A 95 -5.27 7.12 9.25
CA PHE A 95 -6.36 7.95 8.73
C PHE A 95 -6.99 8.72 9.90
N ILE A 96 -7.45 9.94 9.62
CA ILE A 96 -7.94 10.89 10.63
C ILE A 96 -9.32 11.42 10.25
N GLY A 97 -9.99 12.06 11.19
CA GLY A 97 -11.33 12.62 11.00
C GLY A 97 -12.43 11.56 11.00
N ASN A 98 -13.68 12.02 11.07
CA ASN A 98 -14.86 11.14 11.11
C ASN A 98 -15.09 10.44 9.76
N ASP A 99 -14.58 11.01 8.68
CA ASP A 99 -14.64 10.47 7.32
C ASP A 99 -13.44 9.56 6.97
N GLU A 100 -12.55 9.31 7.94
CA GLU A 100 -11.32 8.53 7.76
C GLU A 100 -10.57 8.90 6.49
N HIS A 101 -9.98 10.09 6.46
CA HIS A 101 -9.15 10.55 5.36
C HIS A 101 -7.66 10.50 5.70
N CYS A 102 -6.84 10.38 4.66
CA CYS A 102 -5.39 10.47 4.78
C CYS A 102 -5.00 11.89 5.15
N GLU A 103 -4.21 12.10 6.21
CA GLU A 103 -3.78 13.44 6.66
C GLU A 103 -3.07 14.27 5.57
N PHE A 104 -2.50 13.61 4.55
CA PHE A 104 -1.83 14.30 3.45
C PHE A 104 -2.76 14.79 2.33
N ILE A 105 -4.07 14.55 2.39
CA ILE A 105 -5.02 15.15 1.44
C ILE A 105 -5.33 16.59 1.84
N ASN A 106 -5.29 17.50 0.86
CA ASN A 106 -5.76 18.87 1.07
C ASN A 106 -7.28 18.91 0.95
N ASN A 107 -7.97 19.27 2.03
CA ASN A 107 -9.43 19.27 2.10
C ASN A 107 -10.11 20.27 1.16
N ASN A 108 -9.39 21.33 0.72
CA ASN A 108 -9.96 22.37 -0.13
C ASN A 108 -10.02 21.94 -1.61
N ASN A 109 -9.08 21.11 -2.07
CA ASN A 109 -8.97 20.75 -3.49
C ASN A 109 -8.77 19.24 -3.76
N ASN A 110 -8.83 18.41 -2.72
CA ASN A 110 -8.65 16.96 -2.77
C ASN A 110 -7.29 16.47 -3.30
N LEU A 111 -6.28 17.36 -3.35
CA LEU A 111 -4.95 17.01 -3.84
C LEU A 111 -4.04 16.48 -2.72
N CYS A 112 -3.28 15.44 -3.04
CA CYS A 112 -2.26 14.90 -2.15
C CYS A 112 -1.06 15.87 -2.03
N THR A 113 -0.78 16.35 -0.83
CA THR A 113 0.32 17.28 -0.53
C THR A 113 1.72 16.66 -0.71
N VAL A 114 1.80 15.32 -0.66
CA VAL A 114 3.00 14.52 -0.86
C VAL A 114 2.95 13.71 -2.17
N HIS A 115 2.20 14.15 -3.19
CA HIS A 115 1.95 13.36 -4.41
C HIS A 115 3.22 12.77 -5.07
N LYS A 116 4.33 13.52 -5.07
CA LYS A 116 5.62 13.10 -5.63
C LYS A 116 6.39 12.09 -4.77
N ALA A 117 6.09 12.04 -3.47
CA ALA A 117 6.73 11.18 -2.46
C ALA A 117 5.76 10.15 -1.87
N ARG A 118 4.62 9.90 -2.54
CA ARG A 118 3.61 8.93 -2.11
C ARG A 118 4.26 7.57 -1.87
N PRO A 119 3.85 6.80 -0.86
CA PRO A 119 4.38 5.47 -0.61
C PRO A 119 4.08 4.52 -1.77
N PHE A 120 4.76 3.36 -1.80
CA PHE A 120 4.65 2.38 -2.88
C PHE A 120 3.21 2.02 -3.20
N GLN A 121 2.39 1.63 -2.23
CA GLN A 121 0.99 1.24 -2.49
C GLN A 121 0.15 2.38 -3.08
N CYS A 122 0.38 3.63 -2.68
CA CYS A 122 -0.31 4.77 -3.28
C CYS A 122 0.14 5.06 -4.72
N ARG A 123 1.39 4.72 -5.10
CA ARG A 123 1.90 4.83 -6.47
C ARG A 123 1.43 3.67 -7.35
N ALA A 124 1.35 2.48 -6.77
CA ALA A 124 1.02 1.25 -7.47
C ALA A 124 -0.49 1.03 -7.63
N TYR A 125 -1.35 1.83 -6.99
CA TYR A 125 -2.80 1.74 -7.16
C TYR A 125 -3.21 1.87 -8.64
N PRO A 126 -4.14 1.03 -9.14
CA PRO A 126 -4.89 -0.01 -8.43
C PRO A 126 -4.20 -1.38 -8.44
N ILE A 127 -3.02 -1.48 -9.05
CA ILE A 127 -2.31 -2.71 -9.35
C ILE A 127 -1.67 -3.33 -8.10
N GLY A 128 -0.81 -2.57 -7.40
CA GLY A 128 -0.11 -3.00 -6.18
C GLY A 128 -0.97 -2.84 -4.94
N TRP A 129 -2.20 -3.31 -5.02
CA TRP A 129 -3.10 -3.56 -3.90
C TRP A 129 -3.66 -4.95 -4.15
N ASN A 130 -2.84 -5.99 -3.96
CA ASN A 130 -3.08 -7.42 -4.24
C ASN A 130 -4.55 -7.95 -4.19
N MET A 131 -5.48 -7.33 -3.45
CA MET A 131 -6.92 -7.65 -3.43
C MET A 131 -7.75 -7.08 -4.59
N LEU A 132 -7.34 -5.97 -5.20
CA LEU A 132 -8.09 -5.25 -6.24
C LEU A 132 -7.98 -5.94 -7.60
N ILE A 133 -6.77 -6.34 -7.98
CA ILE A 133 -6.51 -6.93 -9.29
C ILE A 133 -6.88 -8.41 -9.37
N LYS A 134 -7.02 -9.14 -8.26
CA LYS A 134 -7.30 -10.59 -8.29
C LYS A 134 -8.77 -10.94 -8.50
N ASN A 135 -9.68 -9.99 -8.32
CA ASN A 135 -11.11 -10.28 -8.30
C ASN A 135 -11.91 -9.20 -9.04
N MET A 136 -12.54 -9.58 -10.15
CA MET A 136 -13.41 -8.70 -10.94
C MET A 136 -14.55 -8.08 -10.09
N ARG A 137 -15.06 -8.81 -9.09
CA ARG A 137 -16.08 -8.28 -8.17
C ARG A 137 -15.53 -7.11 -7.35
N ASN A 138 -14.30 -7.22 -6.85
CA ASN A 138 -13.63 -6.12 -6.17
C ASN A 138 -13.40 -4.98 -7.15
N PHE A 139 -12.82 -5.25 -8.33
CA PHE A 139 -12.59 -4.24 -9.36
C PHE A 139 -13.86 -3.41 -9.64
N ARG A 140 -15.00 -4.06 -9.88
CA ARG A 140 -16.30 -3.39 -10.06
C ARG A 140 -16.77 -2.63 -8.82
N LYS A 141 -16.59 -3.17 -7.62
CA LYS A 141 -16.91 -2.45 -6.37
C LYS A 141 -16.14 -1.14 -6.29
N TYR A 142 -14.82 -1.17 -6.43
CA TYR A 142 -13.96 0.02 -6.33
C TYR A 142 -14.16 1.00 -7.51
N SER A 143 -14.59 0.52 -8.67
CA SER A 143 -14.97 1.39 -9.80
C SER A 143 -16.15 2.32 -9.50
N ARG A 144 -17.00 1.98 -8.51
CA ARG A 144 -18.11 2.86 -8.09
C ARG A 144 -17.62 4.13 -7.42
N GLU A 145 -16.46 4.07 -6.76
CA GLU A 145 -15.89 5.17 -5.98
C GLU A 145 -14.74 5.86 -6.73
N CYS A 146 -13.92 5.09 -7.45
CA CYS A 146 -12.78 5.61 -8.19
C CYS A 146 -13.15 5.95 -9.64
N LEU A 147 -13.14 7.25 -9.99
CA LEU A 147 -13.40 7.74 -11.35
C LEU A 147 -12.48 7.09 -12.39
N ALA A 148 -11.19 6.92 -12.08
CA ALA A 148 -10.21 6.30 -12.97
C ALA A 148 -10.52 4.82 -13.25
N LEU A 149 -10.94 4.06 -12.23
CA LEU A 149 -11.35 2.66 -12.40
C LEU A 149 -12.66 2.53 -13.17
N ARG A 150 -13.60 3.47 -13.00
CA ARG A 150 -14.81 3.53 -13.82
C ARG A 150 -14.47 3.76 -15.30
N LYS A 151 -13.62 4.75 -15.58
CA LYS A 151 -13.09 5.03 -16.92
C LYS A 151 -12.35 3.83 -17.52
N SER A 152 -11.67 3.04 -16.70
CA SER A 152 -11.03 1.80 -17.14
C SER A 152 -12.02 0.80 -17.78
N LEU A 153 -13.28 0.74 -17.32
CA LEU A 153 -14.29 -0.16 -17.88
C LEU A 153 -14.66 0.21 -19.32
N GLU A 154 -14.47 1.48 -19.67
CA GLU A 154 -14.67 2.04 -21.01
C GLU A 154 -13.36 2.14 -21.80
N LYS A 155 -12.27 1.51 -21.31
CA LYS A 155 -10.92 1.57 -21.90
C LYS A 155 -10.34 2.99 -22.03
N ILE A 156 -10.68 3.88 -21.09
CA ILE A 156 -10.17 5.26 -21.03
C ILE A 156 -9.04 5.36 -20.02
N GLY A 157 -7.91 5.95 -20.44
CA GLY A 157 -6.73 6.19 -19.62
C GLY A 157 -5.46 5.65 -20.27
N LYS A 158 -4.34 5.67 -19.54
CA LYS A 158 -3.09 5.06 -20.01
C LYS A 158 -3.22 3.54 -19.94
N LEU A 159 -2.93 2.85 -21.05
CA LEU A 159 -2.80 1.40 -21.04
C LEU A 159 -1.53 0.99 -20.26
N HIS A 160 -1.72 0.16 -19.25
CA HIS A 160 -0.67 -0.59 -18.57
C HIS A 160 -0.70 -2.02 -19.11
N SER A 161 0.41 -2.43 -19.71
CA SER A 161 0.57 -3.77 -20.28
C SER A 161 0.50 -4.86 -19.20
N PRO A 162 0.14 -6.11 -19.55
CA PRO A 162 0.20 -7.25 -18.66
C PRO A 162 1.54 -7.38 -17.91
N GLU A 163 2.66 -7.16 -18.61
CA GLU A 163 4.01 -7.23 -18.06
C GLU A 163 4.21 -6.17 -16.97
N GLN A 164 3.76 -4.94 -17.21
CA GLN A 164 3.81 -3.87 -16.21
C GLN A 164 2.95 -4.20 -15.00
N ILE A 165 1.77 -4.78 -15.19
CA ILE A 165 0.87 -5.16 -14.09
C ILE A 165 1.54 -6.24 -13.22
N ILE A 166 2.12 -7.26 -13.85
CA ILE A 166 2.83 -8.34 -13.16
C ILE A 166 4.03 -7.78 -12.39
N ASP A 167 4.82 -6.90 -12.99
CA ASP A 167 5.98 -6.29 -12.37
C ASP A 167 5.61 -5.47 -11.12
N TRP A 168 4.58 -4.62 -11.19
CA TRP A 168 4.07 -3.91 -10.00
C TRP A 168 3.60 -4.86 -8.90
N ALA A 169 2.88 -5.93 -9.25
CA ALA A 169 2.42 -6.91 -8.28
C ALA A 169 3.59 -7.71 -7.66
N LYS A 170 4.64 -8.02 -8.44
CA LYS A 170 5.86 -8.69 -7.97
C LYS A 170 6.61 -7.79 -6.99
N ARG A 171 6.76 -6.51 -7.30
CA ARG A 171 7.40 -5.54 -6.40
C ARG A 171 6.63 -5.40 -5.08
N GLU A 172 5.29 -5.38 -5.10
CA GLU A 172 4.49 -5.38 -3.87
C GLU A 172 4.77 -6.64 -3.04
N TYR A 173 4.73 -7.81 -3.67
CA TYR A 173 5.00 -9.08 -3.02
C TYR A 173 6.41 -9.15 -2.41
N GLU A 174 7.43 -8.68 -3.14
CA GLU A 174 8.81 -8.66 -2.63
C GLU A 174 8.98 -7.69 -1.46
N LEU A 175 8.30 -6.53 -1.45
CA LEU A 175 8.28 -5.64 -0.28
C LEU A 175 7.67 -6.33 0.94
N GLU A 176 6.50 -6.96 0.78
CA GLU A 176 5.85 -7.72 1.85
C GLU A 176 6.72 -8.88 2.35
N LYS A 177 7.33 -9.63 1.43
CA LYS A 177 8.23 -10.77 1.70
C LYS A 177 9.48 -10.33 2.44
N ASN A 178 10.14 -9.26 1.99
CA ASN A 178 11.35 -8.73 2.62
C ASN A 178 11.05 -8.28 4.06
N PHE A 179 9.98 -7.53 4.25
CA PHE A 179 9.55 -7.15 5.60
C PHE A 179 9.22 -8.37 6.47
N PHE A 180 8.50 -9.34 5.92
CA PHE A 180 8.20 -10.59 6.64
C PHE A 180 9.47 -11.34 7.07
N LEU A 181 10.47 -11.46 6.19
CA LEU A 181 11.72 -12.12 6.52
C LEU A 181 12.49 -11.35 7.60
N GLU A 182 12.47 -10.03 7.55
CA GLU A 182 13.10 -9.17 8.54
C GLU A 182 12.42 -9.26 9.92
N ILE A 183 11.10 -9.16 9.97
CA ILE A 183 10.36 -9.24 11.25
C ILE A 183 10.46 -10.65 11.84
N LYS A 184 10.54 -11.69 11.00
CA LYS A 184 10.76 -13.07 11.43
C LYS A 184 12.14 -13.24 12.09
N LYS A 185 13.21 -12.64 11.56
CA LYS A 185 14.54 -12.63 12.21
C LYS A 185 14.49 -11.97 13.59
N ASN A 186 13.57 -11.03 13.78
CA ASN A 186 13.34 -10.32 15.03
C ASN A 186 12.22 -10.94 15.90
N ASN A 187 11.89 -12.22 15.71
CA ASN A 187 10.86 -12.94 16.48
C ASN A 187 9.49 -12.24 16.46
N PHE A 188 9.10 -11.70 15.31
CA PHE A 188 7.84 -10.98 15.09
C PHE A 188 7.66 -9.72 15.96
N ASN A 189 8.75 -9.18 16.50
CA ASN A 189 8.74 -7.94 17.27
C ASN A 189 9.02 -6.74 16.35
N ILE A 190 7.97 -5.96 16.08
CA ILE A 190 8.08 -4.79 15.20
C ILE A 190 9.01 -3.71 15.76
N PHE A 191 9.10 -3.53 17.09
CA PHE A 191 9.99 -2.55 17.72
C PHE A 191 11.47 -2.95 17.65
N LYS A 192 11.76 -4.25 17.55
CA LYS A 192 13.14 -4.73 17.25
C LYS A 192 13.49 -4.54 15.78
N THR A 193 12.50 -4.68 14.90
CA THR A 193 12.65 -4.56 13.44
C THR A 193 12.85 -3.09 13.05
N TYR A 194 11.95 -2.22 13.49
CA TYR A 194 12.01 -0.78 13.31
C TYR A 194 12.32 -0.09 14.63
N LYS A 195 13.61 0.05 14.93
CA LYS A 195 14.12 0.61 16.20
C LYS A 195 13.72 2.05 16.45
N PHE A 196 13.34 2.79 15.41
CA PHE A 196 12.87 4.17 15.53
C PHE A 196 11.41 4.27 15.98
N LEU A 197 10.67 3.15 16.08
CA LEU A 197 9.26 3.21 16.44
C LEU A 197 9.08 3.60 17.91
N PRO A 198 8.22 4.60 18.17
CA PRO A 198 7.91 4.99 19.53
C PRO A 198 7.03 3.91 20.19
N LYS A 199 7.27 3.62 21.47
CA LYS A 199 6.54 2.58 22.22
C LYS A 199 5.05 2.88 22.37
N ASP A 200 4.66 4.15 22.29
CA ASP A 200 3.29 4.66 22.39
C ASP A 200 2.63 4.89 21.02
N ILE A 201 3.14 4.27 19.95
CA ILE A 201 2.53 4.34 18.62
C ILE A 201 1.05 3.86 18.64
N SER A 202 0.22 4.50 17.81
CA SER A 202 -1.19 4.11 17.64
C SER A 202 -1.31 2.65 17.22
N LYS A 203 -2.30 1.95 17.78
CA LYS A 203 -2.74 0.63 17.31
C LYS A 203 -3.92 0.76 16.35
#